data_AF-A0AAV8XK32-F1
#
_entry.id   AF-A0AAV8XK32-F1
#
_cell.length_a   1.000
_cell.length_b   1.000
_cell.length_c   1.000
_cell.angle_alpha   90.00
_cell.angle_beta   90.00
_cell.angle_gamma   90.00
#
_symmetry.space_group_name_H-M   'P 1'
#
loop_
_entity.id
_entity.type
_entity.pdbx_description
1 polymer ?
#
loop_
_entity_poly.entity_id
_entity_poly.type
_entity_poly.pdbx_seq_one_letter_code
_entity_poly.pdbx_strand_id
1 'polypeptide(L)'
;MANAIQQRVPEFCPEVDEWQVYQEQLEQNFEANGISDEKIKKAVILSSIGPQTYKLLRDLSHPKLPKEQTYEKLCKFLSEHYGTQVSIWRERQKFYCLQQLDDMSMADWYAKVRSAAVNCQFGENLSLILKDKFVTGIQKKEDI
;
A
#
# COMPACT_ATOMS: atom_id res chain seq x y z
N MET A 1 -32.83 17.28 -3.88
CA MET A 1 -31.93 17.00 -2.74
C MET A 1 -31.20 15.71 -3.06
N ALA A 2 -29.94 15.78 -3.48
CA ALA A 2 -29.18 14.59 -3.87
C ALA A 2 -28.76 13.86 -2.59
N ASN A 3 -29.24 12.64 -2.40
CA ASN A 3 -28.75 11.73 -1.37
C ASN A 3 -27.29 11.41 -1.71
N ALA A 4 -26.35 12.06 -1.02
CA ALA A 4 -24.97 11.66 -1.05
C ALA A 4 -24.89 10.23 -0.48
N ILE A 5 -24.52 9.28 -1.33
CA ILE A 5 -24.18 7.93 -0.90
C ILE A 5 -22.99 8.11 0.03
N GLN A 6 -23.21 7.98 1.33
CA GLN A 6 -22.18 8.09 2.35
C GLN A 6 -21.28 6.85 2.23
N GLN A 7 -20.39 6.86 1.23
CA GLN A 7 -19.43 5.80 0.98
C GLN A 7 -18.48 5.80 2.17
N ARG A 8 -18.64 4.81 3.04
CA ARG A 8 -17.74 4.57 4.17
C ARG A 8 -16.39 4.15 3.58
N VAL A 9 -15.34 4.92 3.85
CA VAL A 9 -13.97 4.52 3.51
C VAL A 9 -13.68 3.21 4.25
N PRO A 10 -13.16 2.17 3.57
CA PRO A 10 -12.81 0.91 4.22
C PRO A 10 -11.79 1.14 5.33
N GLU A 11 -11.72 0.20 6.27
CA GLU A 11 -10.73 0.28 7.34
C GLU A 11 -9.32 0.10 6.77
N PHE A 12 -8.37 0.97 7.13
CA PHE A 12 -6.98 0.82 6.71
C PHE A 12 -6.31 -0.37 7.40
N CYS A 13 -5.80 -1.31 6.60
CA CYS A 13 -5.04 -2.47 7.03
C CYS A 13 -3.57 -2.38 6.58
N PRO A 14 -2.61 -2.09 7.48
CA PRO A 14 -1.20 -1.96 7.12
C PRO A 14 -0.59 -3.26 6.54
N GLU A 15 -1.22 -4.42 6.77
CA GLU A 15 -0.79 -5.73 6.24
C GLU A 15 -1.19 -5.98 4.78
N VAL A 16 -2.09 -5.19 4.21
CA VAL A 16 -2.60 -5.38 2.85
C VAL A 16 -2.53 -4.10 2.04
N ASP A 17 -2.86 -2.98 2.66
CA ASP A 17 -2.99 -1.69 2.00
C ASP A 17 -1.67 -0.93 1.92
N GLU A 18 -1.57 -0.10 0.90
CA GLU A 18 -0.51 0.89 0.75
C GLU A 18 -1.04 2.25 1.24
N TRP A 19 -0.32 2.87 2.17
CA TRP A 19 -0.78 4.09 2.83
C TRP A 19 -1.06 5.24 1.83
N GLN A 20 -0.21 5.41 0.81
CA GLN A 20 -0.39 6.46 -0.19
C GLN A 20 -1.70 6.30 -0.96
N VAL A 21 -1.97 5.08 -1.45
CA VAL A 21 -3.22 4.74 -2.16
C VAL A 21 -4.43 4.94 -1.25
N TYR A 22 -4.34 4.53 0.02
CA TYR A 22 -5.43 4.73 0.98
C TYR A 22 -5.69 6.21 1.25
N GLN A 23 -4.62 7.02 1.40
CA GLN A 23 -4.73 8.45 1.62
C GLN A 23 -5.41 9.15 0.43
N GLU A 24 -5.04 8.81 -0.81
CA GLU A 24 -5.69 9.35 -2.02
C GLU A 24 -7.20 9.04 -2.05
N GLN A 25 -7.58 7.81 -1.73
CA GLN A 25 -9.00 7.42 -1.65
C GLN A 25 -9.76 8.20 -0.56
N LEU A 26 -9.12 8.43 0.58
CA LEU A 26 -9.68 9.21 1.68
C LEU A 26 -9.86 10.68 1.29
N GLU A 27 -8.91 11.27 0.57
CA GLU A 27 -9.00 12.63 0.05
C GLU A 27 -10.13 12.77 -0.98
N GLN A 28 -10.25 11.82 -1.91
CA GLN A 28 -11.37 11.75 -2.86
C GLN A 28 -12.72 11.59 -2.16
N ASN A 29 -12.77 10.84 -1.05
CA ASN A 29 -13.97 10.74 -0.23
C ASN A 29 -14.36 12.08 0.39
N PHE A 30 -13.40 12.90 0.81
CA PHE A 30 -13.69 14.24 1.31
C PHE A 30 -14.24 15.15 0.21
N GLU A 31 -13.64 15.12 -0.98
CA GLU A 31 -14.12 15.91 -2.12
C GLU A 31 -15.54 15.51 -2.54
N ALA A 32 -15.79 14.20 -2.71
CA ALA A 32 -17.08 13.68 -3.12
C ALA A 32 -18.21 14.00 -2.13
N ASN A 33 -17.89 14.06 -0.83
CA ASN A 33 -18.84 14.37 0.23
C ASN A 33 -18.87 15.86 0.61
N GLY A 34 -18.09 16.72 -0.05
CA GLY A 34 -18.01 18.15 0.27
C GLY A 34 -17.45 18.44 1.67
N ILE A 35 -16.60 17.55 2.21
CA ILE A 35 -16.01 17.67 3.54
C ILE A 35 -14.80 18.62 3.46
N SER A 36 -15.02 19.87 3.84
CA SER A 36 -13.95 20.88 3.96
C SER A 36 -13.51 21.14 5.41
N ASP A 37 -14.33 20.77 6.40
CA ASP A 37 -14.01 21.00 7.81
C ASP A 37 -12.91 20.05 8.30
N GLU A 38 -11.78 20.63 8.71
CA GLU A 38 -10.61 19.93 9.26
C GLU A 38 -10.93 19.04 10.47
N LYS A 39 -11.91 19.43 11.31
CA LYS A 39 -12.35 18.59 12.43
C LYS A 39 -13.05 17.34 11.93
N ILE A 40 -13.86 17.44 10.87
CA ILE A 40 -14.54 16.31 10.27
C ILE A 40 -13.52 15.40 9.59
N LYS A 41 -12.59 15.93 8.77
CA LYS A 41 -11.52 15.13 8.15
C LYS A 41 -10.71 14.33 9.17
N LYS A 42 -10.34 14.98 10.27
CA LYS A 42 -9.64 14.33 11.39
C LYS A 42 -10.49 13.25 12.08
N ALA A 43 -11.78 13.50 12.30
CA ALA A 43 -12.66 12.50 12.89
C ALA A 43 -12.79 11.27 11.98
N VAL A 44 -12.91 11.48 10.66
CA VAL A 44 -12.99 10.40 9.67
C VAL A 44 -11.73 9.55 9.69
N ILE A 45 -10.53 10.13 9.50
CA ILE A 45 -9.28 9.37 9.48
C ILE A 45 -9.07 8.58 10.78
N LEU A 46 -9.35 9.17 11.95
CA LEU A 46 -9.17 8.48 13.23
C LEU A 46 -10.20 7.35 13.44
N SER A 47 -11.35 7.40 12.76
CA SER A 47 -12.38 6.36 12.80
C SER A 47 -12.23 5.30 11.70
N SER A 48 -11.48 5.61 10.64
CA SER A 48 -11.27 4.73 9.49
C SER A 48 -9.96 3.93 9.60
N ILE A 49 -9.06 4.30 10.49
CA ILE A 49 -7.87 3.52 10.79
C ILE A 49 -8.15 2.43 11.82
N GLY A 50 -7.56 1.25 11.62
CA GLY A 50 -7.65 0.15 12.57
C GLY A 50 -6.91 0.41 13.90
N PRO A 51 -7.14 -0.44 14.92
CA PRO A 51 -6.63 -0.25 16.28
C PRO A 51 -5.09 -0.19 16.35
N GLN A 52 -4.40 -0.96 15.50
CA GLN A 52 -2.93 -0.96 15.42
C GLN A 52 -2.40 0.40 14.97
N THR A 53 -2.98 0.96 13.90
CA THR A 53 -2.59 2.25 13.35
C THR A 53 -2.97 3.40 14.28
N TYR A 54 -4.10 3.31 14.98
CA TYR A 54 -4.46 4.28 16.01
C TYR A 54 -3.46 4.29 17.17
N LYS A 55 -3.01 3.11 17.63
CA LYS A 55 -1.99 3.00 18.68
C LYS A 55 -0.68 3.65 18.24
N LEU A 56 -0.23 3.38 17.01
CA LEU A 56 0.94 4.03 16.42
C LEU A 56 0.81 5.56 16.43
N LEU A 57 -0.32 6.10 15.96
CA LEU A 57 -0.55 7.55 15.99
C LEU A 57 -0.52 8.11 17.41
N ARG A 58 -1.04 7.37 18.40
CA ARG A 58 -1.01 7.79 19.80
C ARG A 58 0.42 7.90 20.32
N ASP A 59 1.27 6.94 19.97
CA ASP A 59 2.69 6.93 20.35
C ASP A 59 3.44 8.07 19.66
N LEU A 60 3.21 8.29 18.36
CA LEU A 60 3.82 9.38 17.57
C LEU A 60 3.30 10.77 17.94
N SER A 61 2.08 10.87 18.49
CA SER A 61 1.48 12.15 18.88
C SER A 61 1.93 12.65 20.26
N HIS A 62 2.58 11.80 21.06
CA HIS A 62 2.99 12.13 22.42
C HIS A 62 3.85 13.41 22.46
N PRO A 63 3.60 14.36 23.40
CA PRO A 63 2.72 14.29 24.58
C PRO A 63 1.24 14.60 24.34
N LYS A 64 0.82 14.92 23.10
CA LYS A 64 -0.57 15.25 22.76
C LYS A 64 -1.35 14.01 22.31
N LEU A 65 -2.68 14.09 22.31
CA LEU A 65 -3.53 13.03 21.76
C LEU A 65 -3.68 13.16 20.24
N PRO A 66 -3.91 12.07 19.49
CA PRO A 66 -4.15 12.13 18.04
C PRO A 66 -5.29 13.09 17.66
N LYS A 67 -6.35 13.15 18.48
CA LYS A 67 -7.48 14.08 18.30
C LYS A 67 -7.09 15.57 18.40
N GLU A 68 -5.94 15.88 19.00
CA GLU A 68 -5.44 17.25 19.21
C GLU A 68 -4.47 17.68 18.11
N GLN A 69 -4.06 16.76 17.22
CA GLN A 69 -3.24 17.09 16.05
C GLN A 69 -4.12 17.60 14.89
N THR A 70 -3.48 18.09 13.83
CA THR A 70 -4.11 18.43 12.55
C THR A 70 -4.19 17.20 11.65
N TYR A 71 -5.15 17.17 10.72
CA TYR A 71 -5.26 16.10 9.74
C TYR A 71 -3.94 15.91 8.97
N GLU A 72 -3.37 16.99 8.45
CA GLU A 72 -2.09 16.97 7.73
C GLU A 72 -0.96 16.32 8.54
N LYS A 73 -0.88 16.59 9.84
CA LYS A 73 0.18 16.05 10.69
C LYS A 73 -0.01 14.56 10.97
N LEU A 74 -1.26 14.11 11.11
CA LEU A 74 -1.57 12.68 11.22
C LEU A 74 -1.21 11.95 9.92
N CYS A 75 -1.59 12.50 8.77
CA CYS A 75 -1.19 11.96 7.47
C CYS A 75 0.33 11.91 7.33
N LYS A 76 1.03 12.97 7.72
CA LYS A 76 2.50 13.00 7.69
C LYS A 76 3.13 11.89 8.55
N PHE A 77 2.66 11.68 9.78
CA PHE A 77 3.17 10.60 10.63
C PHE A 77 2.98 9.22 9.99
N LEU A 78 1.82 9.00 9.37
CA LEU A 78 1.51 7.73 8.71
C LEU A 78 2.28 7.56 7.40
N SER A 79 2.45 8.62 6.63
CA SER A 79 3.28 8.61 5.41
C SER A 79 4.75 8.42 5.74
N GLU A 80 5.27 8.98 6.81
CA GLU A 80 6.65 8.74 7.25
C GLU A 80 6.82 7.29 7.74
N HIS A 81 5.87 6.75 8.49
CA HIS A 81 5.97 5.39 9.01
C HIS A 81 5.73 4.31 7.94
N TYR A 82 4.66 4.43 7.16
CA TYR A 82 4.27 3.44 6.15
C TYR A 82 4.86 3.73 4.77
N GLY A 83 5.15 4.99 4.43
CA GLY A 83 5.86 5.33 3.19
C GLY A 83 7.35 5.01 3.23
N THR A 84 7.99 4.97 4.40
CA THR A 84 9.33 4.36 4.54
C THR A 84 9.27 2.83 4.52
N GLN A 85 8.11 2.26 4.86
CA GLN A 85 7.87 0.82 4.81
C GLN A 85 7.08 0.42 3.56
N VAL A 86 7.67 0.64 2.39
CA VAL A 86 7.55 -0.42 1.37
C VAL A 86 8.18 -1.64 2.03
N SER A 87 7.36 -2.55 2.55
CA SER A 87 7.86 -3.75 3.21
C SER A 87 8.62 -4.54 2.16
N ILE A 88 9.94 -4.45 2.21
CA ILE A 88 10.86 -5.18 1.32
C ILE A 88 10.47 -6.66 1.30
N TRP A 89 10.06 -7.21 2.44
CA TRP A 89 9.60 -8.59 2.56
C TRP A 89 8.27 -8.85 1.84
N ARG A 90 7.32 -7.91 1.85
CA ARG A 90 6.09 -8.03 1.07
C ARG A 90 6.38 -8.00 -0.43
N GLU A 91 7.21 -7.06 -0.87
CA GLU A 91 7.59 -6.96 -2.30
C GLU A 91 8.35 -8.20 -2.75
N ARG A 92 9.26 -8.71 -1.90
CA ARG A 92 9.94 -9.99 -2.12
C ARG A 92 8.96 -11.15 -2.18
N GLN A 93 7.97 -11.20 -1.30
CA GLN A 93 6.94 -12.26 -1.32
C GLN A 93 6.15 -12.21 -2.63
N LYS A 94 5.67 -11.02 -3.05
CA LYS A 94 5.01 -10.84 -4.36
C LYS A 94 5.91 -11.33 -5.50
N PHE A 95 7.18 -10.92 -5.51
CA PHE A 95 8.17 -11.33 -6.49
C PHE A 95 8.35 -12.86 -6.52
N TYR A 96 8.54 -13.50 -5.36
CA TYR A 96 8.75 -14.95 -5.29
C TYR A 96 7.50 -15.75 -5.63
N CYS A 97 6.30 -15.20 -5.44
CA CYS A 97 5.04 -15.81 -5.86
C CYS A 97 4.73 -15.68 -7.36
N LEU A 98 5.46 -14.86 -8.13
CA LEU A 98 5.18 -14.69 -9.56
C LEU A 98 5.33 -16.00 -10.34
N GLN A 99 4.42 -16.24 -11.28
CA GLN A 99 4.49 -17.31 -12.26
C GLN A 99 4.11 -16.72 -13.63
N GLN A 100 4.70 -17.27 -14.69
CA GLN A 100 4.28 -17.00 -16.05
C GLN A 100 2.85 -17.53 -16.26
N LEU A 101 2.04 -16.78 -17.00
CA LEU A 101 0.70 -17.20 -17.41
C LEU A 101 0.76 -17.91 -18.77
N ASP A 102 -0.23 -18.77 -19.05
CA ASP A 102 -0.31 -19.61 -20.26
C ASP A 102 -0.16 -18.84 -21.58
N ASP A 103 -0.68 -17.60 -21.59
CA ASP A 103 -0.75 -16.70 -22.74
C ASP A 103 0.36 -15.65 -22.75
N MET A 104 1.25 -15.64 -21.74
CA MET A 104 2.29 -14.64 -21.60
C MET A 104 3.54 -15.00 -22.41
N SER A 105 3.98 -14.09 -23.27
CA SER A 105 5.23 -14.26 -24.01
C SER A 105 6.44 -14.27 -23.08
N MET A 106 7.55 -14.86 -23.52
CA MET A 106 8.80 -14.87 -22.75
C MET A 106 9.35 -13.46 -22.52
N ALA A 107 9.14 -12.55 -23.46
CA ALA A 107 9.57 -11.15 -23.34
C ALA A 107 8.76 -10.41 -22.27
N ASP A 108 7.44 -10.62 -22.26
CA ASP A 108 6.55 -10.03 -21.27
C ASP A 108 6.79 -10.61 -19.88
N TRP A 109 7.06 -11.92 -19.80
CA TRP A 109 7.46 -12.58 -18.56
C TRP A 109 8.74 -11.96 -18.00
N TYR A 110 9.78 -11.79 -18.84
CA TYR A 110 11.03 -11.14 -18.42
C TYR A 110 10.79 -9.70 -17.92
N ALA A 111 10.00 -8.92 -18.65
CA ALA A 111 9.65 -7.55 -18.26
C ALA A 111 8.91 -7.51 -16.91
N LYS A 112 7.98 -8.45 -16.68
CA LYS A 112 7.21 -8.56 -15.44
C LYS A 112 8.08 -8.93 -14.24
N VAL A 113 8.97 -9.92 -14.39
CA VAL A 113 9.93 -10.30 -13.33
C VAL A 113 10.84 -9.13 -12.98
N ARG A 114 11.34 -8.40 -13.99
CA ARG A 114 12.21 -7.25 -13.78
C ARG A 114 11.49 -6.10 -13.07
N SER A 115 10.25 -5.81 -13.47
CA SER A 115 9.43 -4.76 -12.86
C SER A 115 9.14 -5.05 -11.39
N ALA A 116 8.76 -6.28 -11.05
CA ALA A 116 8.45 -6.67 -9.68
C ALA A 116 9.66 -6.62 -8.73
N ALA A 117 10.89 -6.70 -9.26
CA ALA A 117 12.10 -6.64 -8.45
C ALA A 117 12.49 -5.21 -8.01
N VAL A 118 11.92 -4.16 -8.62
CA VAL A 118 12.32 -2.75 -8.41
C VAL A 118 12.28 -2.36 -6.94
N ASN A 119 11.20 -2.75 -6.24
CA ASN A 119 10.98 -2.40 -4.83
C ASN A 119 11.51 -3.46 -3.84
N CYS A 120 12.12 -4.54 -4.33
CA CYS A 120 12.57 -5.66 -3.51
C CYS A 120 13.94 -5.44 -2.84
N GLN A 121 14.65 -4.36 -3.19
CA GLN A 121 15.98 -4.01 -2.66
C GLN A 121 16.93 -5.21 -2.61
N PHE A 122 17.09 -5.93 -3.73
CA PHE A 122 17.96 -7.11 -3.80
C PHE A 122 19.46 -6.78 -3.80
N GLY A 123 19.84 -5.51 -3.96
CA GLY A 123 21.22 -5.06 -3.95
C GLY A 123 22.06 -5.74 -5.04
N GLU A 124 23.29 -6.12 -4.69
CA GLU A 124 24.24 -6.76 -5.60
C GLU A 124 23.74 -8.10 -6.16
N ASN A 125 22.82 -8.77 -5.46
CA ASN A 125 22.27 -10.05 -5.87
C ASN A 125 21.14 -9.94 -6.92
N LEU A 126 20.71 -8.72 -7.29
CA LEU A 126 19.58 -8.50 -8.19
C LEU A 126 19.69 -9.30 -9.48
N SER A 127 20.85 -9.28 -10.15
CA SER A 127 21.04 -9.98 -11.42
C SER A 127 20.96 -11.51 -11.30
N LEU A 128 21.41 -12.08 -10.17
CA LEU A 128 21.32 -13.51 -9.91
C LEU A 128 19.88 -13.91 -9.62
N ILE A 129 19.20 -13.16 -8.76
CA ILE A 129 17.81 -13.42 -8.34
C ILE A 129 16.84 -13.27 -9.51
N LEU A 130 17.05 -12.29 -10.40
CA LEU A 130 16.25 -12.14 -11.62
C LEU A 130 16.36 -13.36 -12.53
N LYS A 131 17.58 -13.90 -12.71
CA LYS A 131 17.80 -15.11 -13.52
C LYS A 131 17.11 -16.32 -12.90
N ASP A 132 17.32 -16.53 -11.60
CA ASP A 132 16.72 -17.64 -10.87
C ASP A 132 15.18 -17.58 -10.90
N LYS A 133 14.61 -16.41 -10.63
CA LYS A 133 13.16 -16.22 -10.67
C LYS A 133 12.60 -16.38 -12.08
N PHE A 134 13.30 -15.87 -13.09
CA PHE A 134 12.89 -16.04 -14.47
C PHE A 134 12.79 -17.52 -14.85
N VAL A 135 13.78 -18.34 -14.46
CA VAL A 135 13.79 -19.78 -14.77
C VAL A 135 12.74 -20.54 -13.94
N THR A 136 12.68 -20.29 -12.63
CA THR A 136 11.81 -21.03 -11.71
C THR A 136 10.32 -20.66 -11.81
N GLY A 137 10.00 -19.49 -12.36
CA GLY A 137 8.62 -19.05 -12.58
C GLY A 137 8.09 -19.28 -14.01
N ILE A 138 8.87 -19.91 -14.89
CA ILE A 138 8.36 -20.33 -16.22
C ILE A 138 7.35 -21.44 -16.03
N GLN A 139 6.21 -21.30 -16.71
CA GLN A 139 5.24 -22.37 -16.79
C GLN A 139 5.80 -23.49 -17.66
N LYS A 140 5.89 -24.70 -17.13
CA LYS A 140 6.20 -25.88 -17.95
C LYS A 140 5.04 -26.08 -18.91
N LYS A 141 5.29 -25.94 -20.21
CA LYS A 141 4.44 -26.62 -21.19
C LYS A 141 4.76 -28.10 -21.02
N GLU A 142 3.81 -28.88 -20.50
CA GLU A 142 3.87 -30.32 -20.63
C GLU A 142 3.89 -30.61 -22.14
N ASP A 143 5.02 -31.07 -22.64
CA ASP A 143 5.09 -31.69 -23.96
C ASP A 143 4.21 -32.95 -23.88
N ILE A 144 3.04 -32.87 -24.53
CA ILE A 144 2.06 -33.95 -24.69
C ILE A 144 2.70 -35.14 -25.40
#